data_AF-A0A0B5IIU7-F1
#
_entry.id   AF-A0A0B5IIU7-F1
#
_cell.length_a   1.000
_cell.length_b   1.000
_cell.length_c   1.000
_cell.angle_alpha   90.00
_cell.angle_beta   90.00
_cell.angle_gamma   90.00
#
_symmetry.space_group_name_H-M   'P 1'
#
loop_
_entity.id
_entity.type
_entity.pdbx_description
1 polymer ?
#
loop_
_entity_poly.entity_id
_entity_poly.type
_entity_poly.pdbx_seq_one_letter_code
_entity_poly.pdbx_strand_id
1 'polypeptide(L)'
;MVSAGAAAARGRAAVSSGRPAGAKIVLVGVCLRPDTVGPGVVAGRELDIRGSFGGSPGEYRQTLRDTAEGRIDAGAVVTGVTGLDGPAGAIAELGEPERHAEIVVGPSPVAG
;
A
#
# COMPACT_ATOMS: atom_id res chain seq x y z
N MET A 1 3.86 -8.04 -11.45
CA MET A 1 3.61 -7.06 -10.38
C MET A 1 4.61 -7.31 -9.27
N VAL A 2 5.74 -6.59 -9.28
CA VAL A 2 6.67 -6.57 -8.15
C VAL A 2 6.25 -5.37 -7.31
N SER A 3 5.42 -5.61 -6.29
CA SER A 3 5.10 -4.57 -5.32
C SER A 3 6.19 -4.60 -4.24
N ALA A 4 7.16 -3.70 -4.34
CA ALA A 4 8.07 -3.39 -3.25
C ALA A 4 7.56 -2.12 -2.56
N GLY A 5 6.44 -2.22 -1.85
CA GLY A 5 5.95 -1.13 -1.00
C GLY A 5 6.81 -1.02 0.26
N ALA A 6 7.35 0.17 0.51
CA ALA A 6 8.23 0.48 1.63
C ALA A 6 7.67 0.01 3.00
N ALA A 7 8.21 -1.10 3.50
CA ALA A 7 7.95 -1.64 4.83
C ALA A 7 8.68 -0.81 5.91
N ALA A 8 8.23 0.42 6.17
CA ALA A 8 8.89 1.28 7.16
C ALA A 8 7.96 2.15 8.03
N ALA A 9 6.64 1.97 8.00
CA ALA A 9 5.77 2.59 8.99
C ALA A 9 5.82 1.78 10.29
N ARG A 10 6.77 2.11 11.18
CA ARG A 10 6.81 1.58 12.56
C ARG A 10 5.43 1.78 13.19
N GLY A 11 4.76 0.71 13.63
CA GLY A 11 3.37 0.71 14.13
C GLY A 11 3.07 1.65 15.30
N ARG A 12 4.11 2.21 15.93
CA ARG A 12 4.03 3.33 16.89
C ARG A 12 3.27 4.55 16.34
N ALA A 13 3.38 4.85 15.04
CA ALA A 13 2.68 6.00 14.44
C ALA A 13 1.20 5.73 14.17
N ALA A 14 0.80 4.45 14.03
CA ALA A 14 -0.55 4.06 13.63
C ALA A 14 -1.56 4.17 14.78
N VAL A 15 -1.13 4.13 16.04
CA VAL A 15 -2.00 4.29 17.22
C VAL A 15 -1.53 5.49 18.04
N SER A 16 -1.65 6.68 17.46
CA SER A 16 -1.31 7.95 18.12
C SER A 16 -2.53 8.59 18.79
N SER A 17 -2.28 9.44 19.79
CA SER A 17 -3.31 10.24 20.49
C SER A 17 -4.01 11.28 19.59
N GLY A 18 -3.51 11.52 18.38
CA GLY A 18 -4.07 12.50 17.45
C GLY A 18 -5.32 12.03 16.70
N ARG A 19 -5.74 10.76 16.87
CA ARG A 19 -6.96 10.24 16.25
C ARG A 19 -8.23 10.69 16.99
N PRO A 20 -9.35 10.92 16.27
CA PRO A 20 -10.66 11.08 16.89
C PRO A 20 -11.00 9.90 17.81
N ALA A 21 -11.74 10.15 18.88
CA ALA A 21 -12.32 9.07 19.67
C ALA A 21 -13.29 8.24 18.81
N GLY A 22 -13.36 6.94 19.04
CA GLY A 22 -14.16 6.02 18.23
C GLY A 22 -13.57 5.68 16.86
N ALA A 23 -12.34 6.14 16.55
CA ALA A 23 -11.75 5.91 15.24
C ALA A 23 -11.35 4.44 15.01
N LYS A 24 -11.49 4.01 13.75
CA LYS A 24 -11.05 2.69 13.28
C LYS A 24 -9.67 2.77 12.61
N ILE A 25 -8.78 1.90 13.03
CA ILE A 25 -7.43 1.73 12.50
C ILE A 25 -7.39 0.41 11.73
N VAL A 26 -7.10 0.48 10.43
CA VAL A 26 -6.98 -0.70 9.56
C VAL A 26 -5.51 -0.95 9.24
N LEU A 27 -4.98 -2.09 9.67
CA LEU A 27 -3.62 -2.53 9.36
C LEU A 27 -3.63 -3.31 8.03
N VAL A 28 -3.01 -2.74 6.99
CA VAL A 28 -2.93 -3.33 5.64
C VAL A 28 -1.53 -3.84 5.31
N GLY A 29 -0.49 -3.31 5.97
CA GLY A 29 0.90 -3.71 5.77
C GLY A 29 1.31 -4.91 6.62
N VAL A 30 2.22 -5.73 6.08
CA VAL A 30 2.85 -6.84 6.82
C VAL A 30 4.13 -6.35 7.49
N CYS A 31 4.18 -6.48 8.81
CA CYS A 31 5.29 -5.98 9.61
C CYS A 31 6.28 -7.12 9.89
N LEU A 32 7.50 -7.00 9.37
CA LEU A 32 8.57 -8.00 9.55
C LEU A 32 9.25 -7.95 10.93
N ARG A 33 8.82 -7.01 11.78
CA ARG A 33 9.28 -6.83 13.17
C ARG A 33 8.05 -6.57 14.05
N PRO A 34 8.09 -6.96 15.33
CA PRO A 34 6.99 -6.67 16.25
C PRO A 34 6.72 -5.16 16.37
N ASP A 35 5.46 -4.78 16.24
CA ASP A 35 4.99 -3.44 16.56
C ASP A 35 4.46 -3.35 17.99
N THR A 36 4.43 -2.14 18.56
CA THR A 36 3.91 -1.88 19.90
C THR A 36 2.67 -1.00 19.82
N VAL A 37 1.61 -1.40 20.51
CA VAL A 37 0.36 -0.64 20.66
C VAL A 37 0.22 -0.22 22.11
N GLY A 38 -0.21 1.03 22.36
CA GLY A 38 -0.48 1.54 23.72
C GLY A 38 -1.93 1.24 24.14
N PRO A 39 -2.21 0.22 24.98
CA PRO A 39 -3.58 -0.23 25.23
C PRO A 39 -4.44 0.82 25.94
N GLY A 40 -3.82 1.65 26.80
CA GLY A 40 -4.52 2.76 27.47
C GLY A 40 -5.03 3.83 26.50
N VAL A 41 -4.32 4.08 25.38
CA VAL A 41 -4.77 5.00 24.33
C VAL A 41 -5.95 4.41 23.56
N VAL A 42 -5.89 3.11 23.27
CA VAL A 42 -6.96 2.37 22.59
C VAL A 42 -8.23 2.40 23.43
N ALA A 43 -8.14 2.03 24.72
CA ALA A 43 -9.29 2.00 25.62
C ALA A 43 -9.83 3.41 25.89
N GLY A 44 -8.96 4.36 26.27
CA GLY A 44 -9.37 5.71 26.66
C GLY A 44 -9.95 6.56 25.51
N ARG A 45 -9.76 6.14 24.26
CA ARG A 45 -10.34 6.78 23.08
C ARG A 45 -11.29 5.86 22.30
N GLU A 46 -11.64 4.70 22.86
CA GLU A 46 -12.54 3.73 22.24
C GLU A 46 -12.15 3.38 20.80
N LEU A 47 -10.87 3.09 20.56
CA LEU A 47 -10.35 2.82 19.21
C LEU A 47 -10.55 1.36 18.80
N ASP A 48 -10.91 1.14 17.54
CA ASP A 48 -10.96 -0.18 16.91
C ASP A 48 -9.67 -0.45 16.13
N ILE A 49 -9.06 -1.63 16.29
CA ILE A 49 -7.92 -2.08 15.47
C ILE A 49 -8.29 -3.35 14.71
N ARG A 50 -8.20 -3.30 13.38
CA ARG A 50 -8.56 -4.41 12.48
C ARG A 50 -7.45 -4.68 11.46
N GLY A 51 -6.98 -5.91 11.37
CA GLY A 51 -6.13 -6.33 10.25
C GLY A 51 -6.94 -6.48 8.96
N SER A 52 -6.35 -6.17 7.81
CA SER A 52 -6.88 -6.51 6.48
C SER A 52 -5.77 -7.10 5.65
N PHE A 53 -6.03 -8.23 4.98
CA PHE A 53 -5.02 -8.92 4.17
C PHE A 53 -5.67 -9.57 2.97
N GLY A 54 -5.22 -9.17 1.78
CA GLY A 54 -5.82 -9.58 0.52
C GLY A 54 -7.25 -9.05 0.33
N GLY A 55 -7.97 -9.69 -0.59
CA GLY A 55 -9.36 -9.39 -0.92
C GLY A 55 -10.05 -10.63 -1.48
N SER A 56 -11.37 -10.64 -1.41
CA SER A 56 -12.22 -11.66 -2.03
C SER A 56 -12.27 -11.47 -3.55
N PRO A 57 -12.59 -12.53 -4.32
CA PRO A 57 -12.82 -12.39 -5.76
C PRO A 57 -13.89 -11.35 -6.12
N GLY A 58 -14.89 -11.15 -5.25
CA GLY A 58 -15.92 -10.12 -5.43
C GLY A 58 -15.34 -8.70 -5.34
N GLU A 59 -14.50 -8.44 -4.34
CA GLU A 59 -13.83 -7.14 -4.16
C GLU A 59 -12.91 -6.82 -5.35
N TYR A 60 -12.13 -7.79 -5.83
CA TYR A 60 -11.29 -7.57 -7.02
C TYR A 60 -12.12 -7.24 -8.26
N ARG A 61 -13.22 -7.95 -8.50
CA ARG A 61 -14.12 -7.63 -9.63
C ARG A 61 -14.67 -6.22 -9.53
N GLN A 62 -15.04 -5.79 -8.32
CA GLN A 62 -15.52 -4.43 -8.10
C GLN A 62 -14.43 -3.41 -8.39
N THR A 63 -13.22 -3.59 -7.84
CA THR A 63 -12.09 -2.67 -8.09
C THR A 63 -11.72 -2.57 -9.58
N LEU A 64 -11.73 -3.70 -10.30
CA LEU A 64 -11.49 -3.70 -11.75
C LEU A 64 -12.59 -2.94 -12.50
N ARG A 65 -13.85 -3.12 -12.10
CA ARG A 65 -14.97 -2.37 -12.67
C ARG A 65 -14.85 -0.88 -12.38
N ASP A 66 -14.50 -0.50 -11.15
CA ASP A 66 -14.27 0.89 -10.75
C ASP A 66 -13.17 1.55 -11.57
N THR A 67 -12.10 0.79 -11.86
CA THR A 67 -11.00 1.23 -12.72
C THR A 67 -11.47 1.43 -14.16
N ALA A 68 -12.19 0.46 -14.72
CA ALA A 68 -12.71 0.54 -16.09
C ALA A 68 -13.75 1.68 -16.28
N GLU A 69 -14.53 1.99 -15.25
CA GLU A 69 -15.49 3.10 -15.23
C GLU A 69 -14.83 4.46 -14.90
N GLY A 70 -13.51 4.50 -14.70
CA GLY A 70 -12.78 5.73 -14.38
C GLY A 70 -13.06 6.30 -12.99
N ARG A 71 -13.68 5.52 -12.09
CA ARG A 71 -13.87 5.89 -10.68
C ARG A 71 -12.58 5.78 -9.88
N ILE A 72 -11.64 4.95 -10.34
CA ILE A 72 -10.29 4.81 -9.81
C ILE A 72 -9.32 4.93 -10.98
N ASP A 73 -8.41 5.90 -10.92
CA ASP A 73 -7.27 5.95 -11.83
C ASP A 73 -6.13 5.08 -11.27
N ALA A 74 -6.10 3.81 -11.66
CA ALA A 74 -5.02 2.91 -11.29
C ALA A 74 -3.68 3.27 -11.95
N GLY A 75 -3.69 4.06 -13.04
CA GLY A 75 -2.47 4.53 -13.70
C GLY A 75 -1.73 5.59 -12.89
N ALA A 76 -2.43 6.34 -12.03
CA ALA A 76 -1.86 7.42 -11.24
C ALA A 76 -0.71 6.99 -10.30
N VAL A 77 -0.68 5.72 -9.88
CA VAL A 77 0.41 5.19 -9.03
C VAL A 77 1.62 4.71 -9.85
N VAL A 78 1.47 4.54 -11.16
CA VAL A 78 2.55 4.10 -12.05
C VAL A 78 3.48 5.28 -12.33
N THR A 79 4.67 5.20 -11.76
CA THR A 79 5.70 6.25 -11.84
C THR A 79 6.91 5.84 -12.68
N GLY A 80 6.94 4.60 -13.18
CA GLY A 80 8.00 4.10 -14.02
C GLY A 80 7.53 2.89 -14.84
N VAL A 81 8.17 2.68 -15.99
CA VAL A 81 7.97 1.51 -16.83
C VAL A 81 9.33 0.99 -17.26
N THR A 82 9.52 -0.32 -17.22
CA THR A 82 10.77 -0.96 -17.64
C THR A 82 10.50 -2.15 -18.55
N GLY A 83 11.47 -2.48 -19.40
CA GLY A 83 11.44 -3.68 -20.22
C GLY A 83 11.81 -4.94 -19.41
N LEU A 84 11.76 -6.10 -20.06
CA LEU A 84 12.05 -7.38 -19.41
C LEU A 84 13.47 -7.50 -18.84
N ASP A 85 14.44 -6.75 -19.38
CA ASP A 85 15.84 -6.74 -18.93
C ASP A 85 16.13 -5.74 -17.79
N GLY A 86 15.18 -4.85 -17.48
CA GLY A 86 15.36 -3.80 -16.48
C GLY A 86 14.90 -4.04 -15.02
N PRO A 87 14.43 -5.22 -14.57
CA PRO A 87 14.03 -5.41 -13.18
C PRO A 87 15.12 -5.11 -12.14
N ALA A 88 16.38 -5.43 -12.41
CA ALA A 88 17.47 -5.20 -11.45
C ALA A 88 17.65 -3.70 -11.14
N GLY A 89 17.64 -2.86 -12.18
CA GLY A 89 17.67 -1.40 -12.02
C GLY A 89 16.42 -0.88 -11.33
N ALA A 90 15.23 -1.32 -11.76
CA ALA A 90 13.96 -0.91 -11.17
C ALA A 90 13.87 -1.20 -9.67
N ILE A 91 14.36 -2.37 -9.22
CA ILE A 91 14.40 -2.72 -7.79
C ILE A 91 15.35 -1.79 -7.02
N ALA A 92 16.52 -1.46 -7.58
CA ALA A 92 17.44 -0.51 -6.96
C ALA A 92 16.81 0.89 -6.84
N GLU A 93 16.09 1.34 -7.87
CA GLU A 93 15.39 2.63 -7.84
C GLU A 93 14.23 2.66 -6.83
N LEU A 94 13.49 1.55 -6.67
CA LEU A 94 12.46 1.40 -5.65
C LEU A 94 13.01 1.41 -4.21
N GLY A 95 14.32 1.22 -4.05
CA GLY A 95 15.00 1.40 -2.76
C GLY A 95 14.94 2.84 -2.23
N GLU A 96 14.76 3.83 -3.12
CA GLU A 96 14.62 5.24 -2.78
C GLU A 96 13.13 5.65 -2.74
N PRO A 97 12.51 5.74 -1.56
CA PRO A 97 11.05 5.82 -1.42
C PRO A 97 10.43 7.12 -1.94
N GLU A 98 11.22 8.15 -2.23
CA GLU A 98 10.74 9.44 -2.73
C GLU A 98 10.71 9.53 -4.26
N ARG A 99 11.25 8.54 -4.98
CA ARG A 99 11.35 8.59 -6.45
C ARG A 99 10.20 7.89 -7.17
N HIS A 100 9.87 6.67 -6.77
CA HIS A 100 8.89 5.83 -7.47
C HIS A 100 7.89 5.22 -6.50
N ALA A 101 6.61 5.22 -6.89
CA ALA A 101 5.54 4.55 -6.17
C ALA A 101 5.31 3.13 -6.73
N GLU A 102 5.15 3.00 -8.05
CA GLU A 102 5.08 1.72 -8.76
C GLU A 102 5.88 1.77 -10.07
N ILE A 103 6.60 0.69 -10.37
CA ILE A 103 7.30 0.47 -11.65
C ILE A 103 6.70 -0.77 -12.32
N VAL A 104 6.16 -0.60 -13.54
CA VAL A 104 5.55 -1.68 -14.31
C VAL A 104 6.58 -2.30 -15.26
N VAL A 105 6.67 -3.63 -15.26
CA VAL A 105 7.48 -4.36 -16.24
C VAL A 105 6.59 -4.71 -17.43
N GLY A 106 6.92 -4.16 -18.61
CA GLY A 106 6.20 -4.37 -19.86
C GLY A 106 6.93 -5.36 -20.80
N PRO A 107 6.19 -6.21 -21.54
CA PRO A 107 6.79 -7.16 -22.49
C PRO A 107 7.22 -6.55 -23.84
N SER A 108 6.93 -5.27 -24.11
CA SER A 108 7.18 -4.59 -25.40
C SER A 108 7.31 -3.08 -25.15
N PRO A 109 7.98 -2.26 -26.01
CA PRO A 109 7.96 -0.81 -25.86
C PRO A 109 6.50 -0.38 -25.99
N VAL A 110 5.96 0.30 -24.98
CA VAL A 110 4.61 0.85 -25.02
C VAL A 110 4.51 1.78 -26.24
N ALA A 111 3.85 1.30 -27.30
CA ALA A 111 3.35 2.16 -28.36
C ALA A 111 2.21 2.97 -27.74
N GLY A 112 2.46 4.25 -27.54
CA GLY A 112 1.43 5.26 -27.27
C GLY A 112 0.64 5.59 -28.52
#